data_AF-A0A369QD25-F1
#
_entry.id   AF-A0A369QD25-F1
#
_cell.length_a   1.000
_cell.length_b   1.000
_cell.length_c   1.000
_cell.angle_alpha   90.00
_cell.angle_beta   90.00
_cell.angle_gamma   90.00
#
_symmetry.space_group_name_H-M   'P 1'
#
loop_
_entity.id
_entity.type
_entity.pdbx_description
1 polymer ?
#
loop_
_entity_poly.entity_id
_entity_poly.type
_entity_poly.pdbx_seq_one_letter_code
_entity_poly.pdbx_strand_id
1 'polypeptide(L)' 'MKTSKLYNFKEMNSYQFIAVVGLVMTLVAHGILVLTDKHISSFNALYACWVGVFVIGAIINYNTKPHDPHGHHHHH' A
#
# COMPACT_ATOMS: atom_id res chain seq x y z
N MET A 1 -22.42 -7.82 5.84
CA MET A 1 -21.03 -7.52 5.43
C MET A 1 -20.69 -6.11 5.90
N LYS A 2 -19.73 -5.96 6.83
CA LYS A 2 -19.41 -4.66 7.44
C LYS A 2 -18.40 -3.93 6.55
N THR A 3 -18.87 -2.90 5.84
CA THR A 3 -18.08 -2.00 4.99
C THR A 3 -17.07 -1.16 5.79
N SER A 4 -17.10 -1.23 7.11
CA SER A 4 -16.21 -0.52 8.05
C SER A 4 -14.75 -0.97 8.00
N LYS A 5 -14.42 -2.14 7.42
CA LYS A 5 -13.03 -2.61 7.31
C LYS A 5 -12.23 -1.89 6.20
N LEU A 6 -12.91 -1.23 5.26
CA LEU A 6 -12.27 -0.50 4.16
C LEU A 6 -11.75 0.90 4.56
N TYR A 7 -12.19 1.43 5.72
CA TYR A 7 -11.92 2.81 6.12
C TYR A 7 -11.03 2.96 7.36
N ASN A 8 -10.47 1.86 7.87
CA ASN A 8 -9.63 1.91 9.05
C ASN A 8 -8.15 1.93 8.64
N PHE A 9 -7.60 3.13 8.39
CA PHE A 9 -6.15 3.32 8.15
C PHE A 9 -5.27 2.70 9.25
N LYS A 10 -5.82 2.50 10.45
CA LYS A 10 -5.16 1.87 11.59
C LYS A 10 -4.94 0.35 11.43
N GLU A 11 -5.62 -0.29 10.48
CA GLU A 11 -5.52 -1.72 10.16
C GLU A 11 -4.78 -1.96 8.82
N MET A 12 -4.14 -0.91 8.28
CA MET A 12 -3.44 -0.96 7.01
C MET A 12 -2.02 -1.51 7.23
N ASN A 13 -1.73 -2.66 6.63
CA ASN A 13 -0.44 -3.35 6.76
C ASN A 13 0.71 -2.50 6.16
N SER A 14 1.94 -2.63 6.67
CA SER A 14 3.12 -1.84 6.28
C SER A 14 3.37 -1.82 4.76
N TYR A 15 3.07 -2.91 4.06
CA TYR A 15 3.18 -3.01 2.59
C TYR A 15 2.26 -2.04 1.86
N GLN A 16 1.02 -1.85 2.33
CA GLN A 16 0.07 -0.92 1.73
C GLN A 16 0.50 0.53 1.97
N PHE A 17 1.02 0.84 3.16
CA PHE A 17 1.55 2.17 3.48
C PHE A 17 2.72 2.53 2.57
N ILE A 18 3.69 1.62 2.44
CA ILE A 18 4.85 1.80 1.56
C ILE A 18 4.40 1.98 0.10
N ALA A 19 3.42 1.22 -0.36
CA ALA A 19 2.89 1.35 -1.71
C ALA A 19 2.22 2.71 -1.97
N VAL A 20 1.46 3.23 -1.00
CA VAL A 20 0.85 4.56 -1.10
C VAL A 20 1.92 5.65 -1.15
N VAL A 21 2.91 5.61 -0.26
CA VAL A 21 4.02 6.58 -0.26
C VAL A 21 4.79 6.51 -1.58
N GLY A 22 5.07 5.29 -2.08
CA GLY A 22 5.73 5.07 -3.36
C GLY A 22 4.94 5.63 -4.55
N LEU A 23 3.61 5.48 -4.57
CA LEU A 23 2.73 6.09 -5.57
C LEU A 23 2.76 7.62 -5.52
N VAL A 24 2.71 8.21 -4.33
CA VAL A 24 2.79 9.67 -4.16
C VAL A 24 4.12 10.20 -4.71
N MET A 25 5.24 9.56 -4.36
CA MET A 25 6.55 9.96 -4.89
C MET A 25 6.67 9.75 -6.40
N THR A 26 6.04 8.70 -6.94
CA THR A 26 5.97 8.46 -8.39
C THR A 26 5.19 9.56 -9.10
N LEU A 27 4.07 10.02 -8.53
CA LEU A 27 3.30 11.14 -9.07
C LEU A 27 4.09 12.45 -9.05
N VAL A 28 4.82 12.73 -7.97
CA VAL A 28 5.71 13.90 -7.89
C VAL A 28 6.77 13.84 -8.97
N ALA A 29 7.44 12.69 -9.14
CA ALA A 29 8.44 12.50 -10.19
C ALA A 29 7.84 12.63 -11.60
N HIS A 30 6.61 12.14 -11.83
CA HIS A 30 5.91 12.34 -13.10
C HIS A 30 5.64 13.82 -13.37
N GLY A 31 5.23 14.57 -12.34
CA GLY A 31 5.06 16.02 -12.44
C GLY A 31 6.36 16.72 -12.87
N ILE A 32 7.50 16.34 -12.28
CA ILE A 32 8.80 16.88 -12.68
C ILE A 32 9.16 16.50 -14.13
N LEU A 33 8.87 15.27 -14.54
CA LEU A 33 9.09 14.83 -15.93
C LEU A 33 8.27 15.67 -16.92
N VAL A 34 7.00 15.93 -16.62
CA VAL A 34 6.14 16.80 -17.43
C VAL A 34 6.67 18.24 -17.45
N LEU A 35 7.09 18.78 -16.31
CA LEU A 35 7.67 20.13 -16.24
C LEU A 35 9.01 20.26 -16.99
N THR A 36 9.71 19.16 -17.20
CA THR A 36 11.00 19.13 -17.93
C THR A 36 10.89 18.59 -19.36
N ASP A 37 9.66 18.33 -19.82
CA ASP A 37 9.33 17.75 -21.13
C ASP A 37 10.08 16.42 -21.41
N LYS A 38 10.41 15.68 -20.34
CA LYS A 38 11.15 14.42 -20.42
C LYS A 38 10.18 13.25 -20.37
N HIS A 39 10.24 12.38 -21.37
CA HIS A 39 9.45 11.16 -21.41
C HIS A 39 10.33 9.91 -21.21
N ILE A 40 10.03 9.11 -20.20
CA ILE A 40 10.66 7.82 -19.95
C ILE A 40 9.61 6.75 -20.19
N SER A 41 9.78 5.93 -21.24
CA SER A 41 8.79 4.93 -21.64
C SER A 41 8.51 3.88 -20.55
N SER A 42 9.50 3.56 -19.73
CA SER A 42 9.40 2.62 -18.61
C SER A 42 8.82 3.24 -17.34
N PHE A 43 8.52 4.55 -17.29
CA PHE A 43 8.01 5.20 -16.09
C PHE A 43 6.65 4.62 -15.64
N ASN A 44 5.86 4.16 -16.60
CA ASN A 44 4.59 3.47 -16.33
C ASN A 44 4.75 2.17 -15.53
N ALA A 45 5.93 1.51 -15.61
CA ALA A 45 6.22 0.32 -14.82
C ALA A 45 6.29 0.63 -13.31
N LEU A 46 6.62 1.86 -12.93
CA LEU A 46 6.66 2.27 -11.53
C LEU A 46 5.25 2.29 -10.92
N TYR A 47 4.25 2.78 -11.67
CA TYR A 47 2.85 2.70 -11.25
C TYR A 47 2.39 1.25 -11.12
N ALA A 48 2.69 0.41 -12.12
CA ALA A 48 2.33 -1.00 -12.10
C ALA A 48 2.97 -1.73 -10.90
N CYS A 49 4.23 -1.42 -10.59
CA CYS A 49 4.94 -1.97 -9.43
C CYS A 49 4.23 -1.62 -8.12
N TRP A 50 3.94 -0.34 -7.88
CA TRP A 50 3.29 0.08 -6.64
C TRP A 50 1.85 -0.42 -6.51
N VAL A 51 1.10 -0.46 -7.61
CA VAL A 51 -0.23 -1.09 -7.63
C VAL A 51 -0.12 -2.57 -7.28
N GLY A 52 0.87 -3.29 -7.83
CA GLY A 52 1.13 -4.69 -7.49
C GLY A 52 1.43 -4.88 -6.00
N VAL A 53 2.35 -4.09 -5.44
CA VAL A 53 2.67 -4.13 -4.00
C VAL A 53 1.44 -3.82 -3.14
N PHE A 54 0.63 -2.84 -3.53
CA PHE A 54 -0.60 -2.51 -2.81
C PHE A 54 -1.60 -3.66 -2.83
N VAL A 55 -1.82 -4.29 -4.00
CA VAL A 55 -2.72 -5.45 -4.16
C VAL A 55 -2.23 -6.63 -3.34
N ILE A 56 -0.93 -6.96 -3.37
CA ILE A 56 -0.36 -8.03 -2.56
C ILE A 56 -0.53 -7.72 -1.07
N GLY A 57 -0.22 -6.49 -0.64
CA GLY A 57 -0.44 -6.04 0.72
C GLY A 57 -1.91 -6.13 1.15
N ALA A 58 -2.85 -5.84 0.23
CA ALA A 58 -4.29 -5.98 0.45
C ALA A 58 -4.73 -7.44 0.60
N ILE A 59 -4.20 -8.34 -0.23
CA ILE A 59 -4.48 -9.78 -0.14
C ILE A 59 -3.96 -10.32 1.20
N ILE A 60 -2.74 -9.97 1.59
CA ILE A 60 -2.17 -10.35 2.89
C ILE A 60 -3.06 -9.83 4.02
N ASN A 61 -3.43 -8.54 3.98
CA ASN A 61 -4.27 -7.93 5.00
C ASN A 61 -5.68 -8.56 5.09
N TYR A 62 -6.25 -8.96 3.95
CA TYR A 62 -7.54 -9.64 3.89
C TYR A 62 -7.47 -11.07 4.45
N ASN A 63 -6.39 -11.79 4.16
CA ASN A 63 -6.16 -13.14 4.67
C ASN A 63 -5.78 -13.16 6.16
N THR A 64 -5.28 -12.05 6.70
CA THR A 64 -5.12 -11.87 8.14
C THR A 64 -6.51 -11.77 8.78
N LYS A 65 -7.01 -12.90 9.31
CA LYS A 65 -8.25 -12.95 10.10
C LYS A 65 -8.11 -12.07 11.35
N PRO A 66 -9.18 -11.38 11.81
CA PRO A 66 -9.25 -10.88 13.17
C PRO A 66 -9.54 -12.06 14.12
N HIS A 67 -8.50 -12.80 14.49
CA HIS A 67 -8.51 -13.81 15.55
C HIS A 67 -7.07 -13.71 16.10
N ASP A 68 -6.80 -12.89 17.12
CA ASP A 68 -7.35 -12.96 18.47
C ASP A 68 -7.27 -11.61 19.20
N PRO A 69 -8.28 -11.23 20.00
CA PRO A 69 -8.13 -10.31 21.13
C PRO A 69 -7.51 -10.93 22.40
N HIS A 70 -7.08 -12.20 22.35
CA HIS A 70 -6.60 -12.92 23.54
C HIS A 70 -5.18 -13.48 23.35
N GLY A 71 -4.19 -12.82 23.95
CA GLY A 71 -2.82 -13.33 23.98
C GLY A 71 -1.79 -12.51 24.74
N HIS A 72 -2.18 -11.58 25.62
CA HIS A 72 -1.29 -11.15 26.70
C HIS A 72 -1.22 -12.27 27.75
N HIS A 73 -0.43 -13.30 27.50
CA HIS A 73 0.10 -14.14 28.56
C HIS A 73 1.62 -14.16 28.44
N HIS A 74 2.24 -13.18 29.09
CA HIS A 74 3.58 -13.35 29.63
C HIS A 74 3.53 -14.57 30.56
N HIS A 75 4.10 -15.70 30.14
CA HIS A 75 4.49 -16.75 31.06
C HIS A 75 6.02 -16.74 31.19
N HIS A 76 6.44 -16.34 32.40
CA HIS A 76 7.80 -16.30 32.96
C HIS A 76 8.79 -15.27 32.38
#